data_AF-A0A1A9AMX9-F1
#
_entry.id   AF-A0A1A9AMX9-F1
#
_cell.length_a   1.000
_cell.length_b   1.000
_cell.length_c   1.000
_cell.angle_alpha   90.00
_cell.angle_beta   90.00
_cell.angle_gamma   90.00
#
_symmetry.space_group_name_H-M   'P 1'
#
loop_
_entity.id
_entity.type
_entity.pdbx_description
1 polymer ?
#
loop_
_entity_poly.entity_id
_entity_poly.type
_entity_poly.pdbx_seq_one_letter_code
_entity_poly.pdbx_strand_id
1 'polypeptide(L)'
;MVNPSMCTRSGQLKNELLQSNLFLKNLNANKYSDELNQQIESYLSNNNTTQIISKIDEQFKKINDDINSSFIKNNDEIKCCRDINYYIDLVYAIVKSTNILPKHIQDKITSHVEQKWKEVPQVKHIDECIGKIDLDSIRKRCILKHLHDLKMDKGPINSSPEMYKTYMSQKWEKLIKYTKPQYGGLYVKIENDSMGIIDLYDNFLHSTNYICDDDLDNLKNGKGENTY
;
A
#
# COMPACT_ATOMS: atom_id res chain seq x y z
N MET A 1 20.90 -45.42 -14.36
CA MET A 1 21.11 -44.00 -14.02
C MET A 1 19.74 -43.38 -13.79
N VAL A 2 19.40 -43.04 -12.55
CA VAL A 2 18.13 -42.41 -12.20
C VAL A 2 18.30 -40.92 -12.46
N ASN A 3 17.50 -40.36 -13.39
CA ASN A 3 17.43 -38.92 -13.60
C ASN A 3 16.95 -38.27 -12.30
N PRO A 4 17.68 -37.31 -11.71
CA PRO A 4 17.16 -36.59 -10.56
C PRO A 4 15.97 -35.77 -11.05
N SER A 5 14.75 -36.15 -10.64
CA SER A 5 13.59 -35.30 -10.81
C SER A 5 13.86 -34.03 -9.99
N MET A 6 14.27 -32.96 -10.67
CA MET A 6 14.25 -31.63 -10.08
C MET A 6 12.80 -31.37 -9.66
N CYS A 7 12.55 -31.31 -8.35
CA CYS A 7 11.33 -30.76 -7.82
C CYS A 7 11.32 -29.26 -8.16
N THR A 8 10.87 -28.89 -9.35
CA THR A 8 10.43 -27.52 -9.63
C THR A 8 9.24 -27.27 -8.73
N ARG A 9 9.49 -26.65 -7.58
CA ARG A 9 8.43 -26.10 -6.74
C ARG A 9 7.87 -24.90 -7.50
N SER A 10 6.95 -25.14 -8.45
CA SER A 10 6.12 -24.10 -9.04
C SER A 10 5.04 -23.69 -8.02
N GLY A 11 5.47 -23.31 -6.82
CA GLY A 11 4.57 -22.74 -5.84
C GLY A 11 4.30 -21.31 -6.25
N GLN A 12 3.09 -21.01 -6.71
CA GLN A 12 2.67 -19.63 -6.90
C GLN A 12 2.72 -18.93 -5.53
N LEU A 13 3.37 -17.77 -5.45
CA LEU A 13 3.34 -16.95 -4.24
C LEU A 13 1.88 -16.57 -3.97
N LYS A 14 1.35 -17.05 -2.85
CA LYS A 14 0.01 -16.71 -2.38
C LYS A 14 0.10 -15.41 -1.59
N ASN A 15 -0.14 -14.29 -2.26
CA ASN A 15 0.01 -12.94 -1.69
C ASN A 15 -0.84 -12.77 -0.43
N GLU A 16 -2.01 -13.42 -0.35
CA GLU A 16 -2.90 -13.44 0.80
C GLU A 16 -2.31 -14.15 2.04
N LEU A 17 -1.23 -14.92 1.88
CA LEU A 17 -0.50 -15.57 2.96
C LEU A 17 0.72 -14.76 3.44
N LEU A 18 1.06 -13.65 2.77
CA LEU A 18 2.12 -12.76 3.23
C LEU A 18 1.71 -12.07 4.54
N GLN A 19 2.64 -12.01 5.49
CA GLN A 19 2.39 -11.39 6.79
C GLN A 19 2.15 -9.88 6.63
N SER A 20 2.88 -9.25 5.71
CA SER A 20 2.68 -7.86 5.29
C SER A 20 1.24 -7.55 4.83
N ASN A 21 0.51 -8.55 4.31
CA ASN A 21 -0.84 -8.43 3.79
C ASN A 21 -1.93 -8.84 4.77
N LEU A 22 -1.60 -9.11 6.04
CA LEU A 22 -2.56 -9.69 6.99
C LEU A 22 -3.89 -8.90 7.13
N PHE A 23 -3.86 -7.56 7.14
CA PHE A 23 -5.07 -6.72 7.18
C PHE A 23 -5.61 -6.35 5.80
N LEU A 24 -4.93 -6.77 4.73
CA LEU A 24 -5.22 -6.45 3.34
C LEU A 24 -5.44 -7.70 2.49
N LYS A 25 -5.83 -8.82 3.12
CA LYS A 25 -6.06 -10.09 2.43
C LYS A 25 -7.12 -9.92 1.35
N ASN A 26 -8.22 -9.22 1.67
CA ASN A 26 -9.29 -8.95 0.71
C ASN A 26 -8.86 -7.99 -0.41
N LEU A 27 -7.92 -7.06 -0.18
CA LEU A 27 -7.43 -6.21 -1.27
C LEU A 27 -6.68 -6.99 -2.33
N ASN A 28 -5.81 -7.91 -1.91
CA ASN A 28 -4.98 -8.70 -2.81
C ASN A 28 -5.78 -9.83 -3.48
N ALA A 29 -6.74 -10.45 -2.78
CA ALA A 29 -7.55 -11.53 -3.32
C ALA A 29 -8.59 -11.05 -4.36
N ASN A 30 -9.12 -9.84 -4.21
CA ASN A 30 -10.30 -9.38 -4.97
C ASN A 30 -9.96 -8.58 -6.23
N LYS A 31 -8.67 -8.42 -6.62
CA LYS A 31 -8.25 -7.55 -7.73
C LYS A 31 -8.93 -6.17 -7.67
N TYR A 32 -9.14 -5.63 -6.47
CA TYR A 32 -9.98 -4.45 -6.24
C TYR A 32 -9.56 -3.25 -7.11
N SER A 33 -8.24 -3.08 -7.23
CA SER A 33 -7.60 -2.10 -8.09
C SER A 33 -8.12 -2.14 -9.54
N ASP A 34 -8.34 -3.32 -10.09
CA ASP A 34 -8.83 -3.52 -11.46
C ASP A 34 -10.32 -3.28 -11.53
N GLU A 35 -11.08 -3.76 -10.54
CA GLU A 35 -12.53 -3.52 -10.46
C GLU A 35 -12.85 -2.03 -10.34
N LEU A 36 -12.09 -1.28 -9.53
CA LEU A 36 -12.24 0.17 -9.39
C LEU A 36 -11.92 0.88 -10.72
N ASN A 37 -10.85 0.48 -11.40
CA ASN A 37 -10.53 1.00 -12.73
C ASN A 37 -11.68 0.75 -13.73
N GLN A 38 -12.28 -0.44 -13.72
CA GLN A 38 -13.44 -0.74 -14.58
C GLN A 38 -14.65 0.15 -14.27
N GLN A 39 -14.93 0.44 -12.99
CA GLN A 39 -15.99 1.39 -12.63
C GLN A 39 -15.67 2.82 -13.07
N ILE A 40 -14.39 3.20 -13.06
CA ILE A 40 -13.95 4.51 -13.57
C ILE A 40 -14.10 4.57 -15.09
N GLU A 41 -13.74 3.52 -15.81
CA GLU A 41 -13.90 3.43 -17.27
C GLU A 41 -15.38 3.47 -17.69
N SER A 42 -16.27 2.79 -16.95
CA SER A 42 -17.70 2.78 -17.23
C SER A 42 -18.35 4.17 -17.12
N TYR A 43 -17.74 5.08 -16.36
CA TYR A 43 -18.16 6.47 -16.22
C TYR A 43 -18.27 7.19 -17.56
N LEU A 44 -17.43 6.86 -18.55
CA LEU A 44 -17.49 7.45 -19.90
C LEU A 44 -18.85 7.24 -20.57
N SER A 45 -19.49 6.10 -20.31
CA SER A 45 -20.73 5.70 -20.98
C SER A 45 -21.97 6.07 -20.17
N ASN A 46 -21.88 6.09 -18.83
CA ASN A 46 -23.04 6.22 -17.95
C ASN A 46 -23.05 7.50 -17.10
N ASN A 47 -21.94 8.26 -17.06
CA ASN A 47 -21.75 9.46 -16.26
C ASN A 47 -22.17 9.28 -14.78
N ASN A 48 -22.01 8.08 -14.23
CA ASN A 48 -22.56 7.69 -12.94
C ASN A 48 -21.48 7.44 -11.89
N THR A 49 -21.27 8.42 -11.01
CA THR A 49 -20.32 8.31 -9.89
C THR A 49 -20.78 7.33 -8.81
N THR A 50 -22.07 6.98 -8.75
CA THR A 50 -22.64 6.12 -7.69
C THR A 50 -22.00 4.74 -7.67
N GLN A 51 -21.69 4.18 -8.84
CA GLN A 51 -21.05 2.86 -8.94
C GLN A 51 -19.63 2.87 -8.39
N ILE A 52 -18.86 3.94 -8.67
CA ILE A 52 -17.51 4.14 -8.14
C ILE A 52 -17.55 4.27 -6.61
N ILE A 53 -18.45 5.12 -6.08
CA ILE A 53 -18.62 5.33 -4.64
C ILE A 53 -19.04 4.04 -3.93
N SER A 54 -20.05 3.35 -4.46
CA SER A 54 -20.52 2.08 -3.91
C SER A 54 -19.40 1.04 -3.85
N LYS A 55 -18.55 1.00 -4.88
CA LYS A 55 -17.41 0.08 -4.93
C LYS A 55 -16.34 0.40 -3.90
N ILE A 56 -16.09 1.69 -3.66
CA ILE A 56 -15.21 2.15 -2.58
C ILE A 56 -15.80 1.78 -1.22
N ASP A 57 -17.09 2.00 -0.99
CA ASP A 57 -17.79 1.68 0.25
C ASP A 57 -17.77 0.18 0.57
N GLU A 58 -18.04 -0.66 -0.43
CA GLU A 58 -17.97 -2.13 -0.31
C GLU A 58 -16.59 -2.57 0.21
N GLN A 59 -15.53 -1.90 -0.23
CA GLN A 59 -14.16 -2.33 0.01
C GLN A 59 -13.61 -1.77 1.32
N PHE A 60 -14.00 -0.56 1.70
CA PHE A 60 -13.83 -0.08 3.07
C PHE A 60 -14.50 -1.02 4.08
N LYS A 61 -15.72 -1.49 3.79
CA LYS A 61 -16.39 -2.45 4.66
C LYS A 61 -15.59 -3.75 4.82
N LYS A 62 -15.12 -4.33 3.72
CA LYS A 62 -14.28 -5.55 3.73
C LYS A 62 -12.97 -5.35 4.50
N ILE A 63 -12.32 -4.20 4.34
CA ILE A 63 -11.09 -3.87 5.07
C ILE A 63 -11.40 -3.72 6.56
N ASN A 64 -12.48 -3.05 6.92
CA ASN A 64 -12.90 -2.94 8.32
C ASN A 64 -13.21 -4.30 8.94
N ASP A 65 -13.84 -5.21 8.20
CA ASP A 65 -14.11 -6.58 8.65
C ASP A 65 -12.80 -7.39 8.82
N ASP A 66 -11.84 -7.26 7.88
CA ASP A 66 -10.51 -7.88 7.97
C ASP A 66 -9.71 -7.35 9.16
N ILE A 67 -9.76 -6.03 9.39
CA ILE A 67 -9.16 -5.38 10.53
C ILE A 67 -9.78 -5.90 11.81
N ASN A 68 -11.11 -5.84 11.97
CA ASN A 68 -11.77 -6.27 13.19
C ASN A 68 -11.45 -7.75 13.52
N SER A 69 -11.47 -8.63 12.51
CA SER A 69 -11.18 -10.05 12.72
C SER A 69 -9.71 -10.36 13.03
N SER A 70 -8.76 -9.61 12.45
CA SER A 70 -7.31 -9.80 12.64
C SER A 70 -6.78 -9.04 13.85
N PHE A 71 -7.37 -7.89 14.17
CA PHE A 71 -7.01 -7.04 15.29
C PHE A 71 -7.32 -7.71 16.63
N ILE A 72 -8.46 -8.41 16.72
CA ILE A 72 -8.80 -9.28 17.87
C ILE A 72 -7.69 -10.30 18.17
N LYS A 73 -6.93 -10.72 17.15
CA LYS A 73 -5.89 -11.76 17.30
C LYS A 73 -4.52 -11.19 17.64
N ASN A 74 -4.17 -10.02 17.10
CA ASN A 74 -2.78 -9.53 17.11
C ASN A 74 -2.56 -8.18 17.80
N ASN A 75 -3.61 -7.38 18.01
CA ASN A 75 -3.56 -6.05 18.64
C ASN A 75 -2.45 -5.11 18.10
N ASP A 76 -2.09 -5.23 16.82
CA ASP A 76 -1.05 -4.41 16.17
C ASP A 76 -1.67 -3.16 15.52
N GLU A 77 -1.92 -2.15 16.34
CA GLU A 77 -2.47 -0.85 15.96
C GLU A 77 -1.64 -0.15 14.88
N ILE A 78 -0.31 -0.23 14.97
CA ILE A 78 0.60 0.47 14.05
C ILE A 78 0.54 -0.17 12.66
N LYS A 79 0.55 -1.51 12.58
CA LYS A 79 0.40 -2.20 11.29
C LYS A 79 -0.97 -1.96 10.69
N CYS A 80 -2.02 -1.99 11.50
CA CYS A 80 -3.37 -1.64 11.07
C CYS A 80 -3.35 -0.28 10.35
N CYS A 81 -2.76 0.74 10.99
CA CYS A 81 -2.65 2.07 10.40
C CYS A 81 -1.86 2.13 9.09
N ARG A 82 -0.71 1.46 9.01
CA ARG A 82 0.06 1.39 7.75
C ARG A 82 -0.74 0.75 6.63
N ASP A 83 -1.52 -0.28 6.94
CA ASP A 83 -2.31 -1.04 5.97
C ASP A 83 -3.53 -0.23 5.46
N ILE A 84 -4.26 0.42 6.37
CA ILE A 84 -5.34 1.36 6.02
C ILE A 84 -4.79 2.49 5.15
N ASN A 85 -3.68 3.11 5.57
CA ASN A 85 -3.11 4.23 4.85
C ASN A 85 -2.68 3.86 3.44
N TYR A 86 -2.06 2.68 3.28
CA TYR A 86 -1.73 2.15 1.96
C TYR A 86 -2.97 2.04 1.06
N TYR A 87 -4.09 1.56 1.60
CA TYR A 87 -5.34 1.47 0.85
C TYR A 87 -5.88 2.85 0.43
N ILE A 88 -5.94 3.79 1.37
CA ILE A 88 -6.36 5.18 1.10
C ILE A 88 -5.52 5.79 -0.02
N ASP A 89 -4.20 5.65 0.10
CA ASP A 89 -3.24 6.19 -0.85
C ASP A 89 -3.42 5.56 -2.23
N LEU A 90 -3.68 4.25 -2.28
CA LEU A 90 -3.92 3.54 -3.53
C LEU A 90 -5.19 4.01 -4.23
N VAL A 91 -6.31 4.15 -3.50
CA VAL A 91 -7.57 4.67 -4.05
C VAL A 91 -7.37 6.11 -4.54
N TYR A 92 -6.72 6.94 -3.74
CA TYR A 92 -6.44 8.33 -4.10
C TYR A 92 -5.59 8.43 -5.38
N ALA A 93 -4.53 7.63 -5.47
CA ALA A 93 -3.67 7.55 -6.65
C ALA A 93 -4.45 7.12 -7.90
N ILE A 94 -5.31 6.10 -7.81
CA ILE A 94 -6.16 5.64 -8.92
C ILE A 94 -7.08 6.77 -9.41
N VAL A 95 -7.79 7.41 -8.48
CA VAL A 95 -8.79 8.45 -8.80
C VAL A 95 -8.15 9.73 -9.34
N LYS A 96 -6.98 10.13 -8.82
CA LYS A 96 -6.29 11.35 -9.25
C LYS A 96 -5.42 11.17 -10.50
N SER A 97 -5.01 9.95 -10.80
CA SER A 97 -4.19 9.67 -12.00
C SER A 97 -5.01 9.44 -13.27
N THR A 98 -6.33 9.26 -13.15
CA THR A 98 -7.17 9.03 -14.33
C THR A 98 -7.47 10.33 -15.08
N ASN A 99 -7.47 10.27 -16.40
CA ASN A 99 -7.93 11.34 -17.28
C ASN A 99 -9.42 11.21 -17.66
N ILE A 100 -10.10 10.16 -17.19
CA ILE A 100 -11.49 9.85 -17.50
C ILE A 100 -12.44 10.72 -16.67
N LEU A 101 -12.13 10.88 -15.38
CA LEU A 101 -13.00 11.61 -14.45
C LEU A 101 -12.71 13.11 -14.53
N PRO A 102 -13.73 13.96 -14.71
CA PRO A 102 -13.58 15.40 -14.54
C PRO A 102 -13.08 15.74 -13.14
N LYS A 103 -12.32 16.84 -13.01
CA LYS A 103 -11.71 17.26 -11.73
C LYS A 103 -12.71 17.31 -10.57
N HIS A 104 -13.89 17.88 -10.79
CA HIS A 104 -14.92 17.97 -9.74
C HIS A 104 -15.44 16.59 -9.26
N ILE A 105 -15.41 15.57 -10.13
CA ILE A 105 -15.78 14.19 -9.78
C ILE A 105 -14.64 13.52 -9.04
N GLN A 106 -13.40 13.73 -9.45
CA GLN A 106 -12.23 13.27 -8.70
C GLN A 106 -12.26 13.85 -7.28
N ASP A 107 -12.50 15.16 -7.15
CA ASP A 107 -12.58 15.85 -5.86
C ASP A 107 -13.72 15.30 -4.98
N LYS A 108 -14.89 15.02 -5.58
CA LYS A 108 -16.01 14.37 -4.89
C LYS A 108 -15.64 12.99 -4.36
N ILE A 109 -15.02 12.15 -5.19
CA ILE A 109 -14.62 10.79 -4.79
C ILE A 109 -13.53 10.84 -3.72
N THR A 110 -12.52 11.70 -3.86
CA THR A 110 -11.45 11.79 -2.85
C THR A 110 -11.96 12.35 -1.53
N SER A 111 -12.90 13.29 -1.56
CA SER A 111 -13.56 13.78 -0.34
C SER A 111 -14.34 12.65 0.37
N HIS A 112 -14.98 11.77 -0.40
CA HIS A 112 -15.66 10.58 0.14
C HIS A 112 -14.67 9.60 0.79
N VAL A 113 -13.53 9.35 0.14
CA VAL A 113 -12.45 8.50 0.69
C VAL A 113 -11.90 9.09 2.01
N GLU A 114 -11.69 10.41 2.08
CA GLU A 114 -11.27 11.09 3.30
C GLU A 114 -12.28 10.96 4.45
N GLN A 115 -13.58 11.00 4.14
CA GLN A 115 -14.64 10.75 5.12
C GLN A 115 -14.56 9.31 5.63
N LYS A 116 -14.44 8.32 4.73
CA LYS A 116 -14.30 6.92 5.10
C LYS A 116 -13.04 6.61 5.91
N TRP A 117 -11.94 7.30 5.65
CA TRP A 117 -10.72 7.16 6.43
C TRP A 117 -10.93 7.50 7.91
N LYS A 118 -11.80 8.49 8.21
CA LYS A 118 -12.15 8.87 9.59
C LYS A 118 -13.10 7.88 10.27
N GLU A 119 -13.77 7.00 9.50
CA GLU A 119 -14.70 5.98 10.00
C GLU A 119 -14.02 4.63 10.29
N VAL A 120 -12.73 4.50 9.97
CA VAL A 120 -11.94 3.30 10.24
C VAL A 120 -11.96 2.97 11.74
N PRO A 121 -12.06 1.68 12.14
CA PRO A 121 -12.30 1.27 13.53
C PRO A 121 -11.32 1.90 14.54
N GLN A 122 -11.77 1.94 15.81
CA GLN A 122 -11.13 2.61 16.94
C GLN A 122 -9.72 2.06 17.25
N VAL A 123 -8.75 2.39 16.40
CA VAL A 123 -7.35 2.44 16.80
C VAL A 123 -7.28 3.49 17.90
N LYS A 124 -6.71 3.15 19.07
CA LYS A 124 -6.67 4.07 20.22
C LYS A 124 -6.00 5.40 19.85
N HIS A 125 -5.10 5.33 18.88
CA HIS A 125 -4.34 6.44 18.34
C HIS A 125 -4.70 6.74 16.87
N ILE A 126 -6.00 6.86 16.55
CA ILE A 126 -6.46 7.18 15.18
C ILE A 126 -5.84 8.50 14.66
N ASP A 127 -5.57 9.47 15.53
CA ASP A 127 -4.89 10.73 15.19
C ASP A 127 -3.40 10.56 14.85
N GLU A 128 -2.82 9.40 15.12
CA GLU A 128 -1.48 8.99 14.65
C GLU A 128 -1.57 8.19 13.34
N CYS A 129 -2.75 7.63 13.07
CA CYS A 129 -3.10 6.88 11.86
C CYS A 129 -3.39 7.81 10.67
N ILE A 130 -4.22 8.82 10.91
CA ILE A 130 -4.69 9.76 9.89
C ILE A 130 -3.59 10.77 9.58
N GLY A 131 -3.07 10.71 8.36
CA GLY A 131 -2.10 11.65 7.82
C GLY A 131 -2.74 12.68 6.90
N LYS A 132 -1.95 13.63 6.40
CA LYS A 132 -2.38 14.49 5.30
C LYS A 132 -2.41 13.70 3.99
N ILE A 133 -3.36 14.01 3.10
CA ILE A 133 -3.39 13.47 1.72
C ILE A 133 -2.71 14.46 0.78
N ASP A 134 -1.40 14.57 0.94
CA ASP A 134 -0.52 15.30 0.05
C ASP A 134 0.59 14.36 -0.46
N LEU A 135 1.26 14.75 -1.55
CA LEU A 135 2.26 13.90 -2.19
C LEU A 135 3.42 13.52 -1.25
N ASP A 136 3.88 14.44 -0.39
CA ASP A 136 4.99 14.18 0.53
C ASP A 136 4.58 13.16 1.61
N SER A 137 3.39 13.35 2.18
CA SER A 137 2.82 12.43 3.15
C SER A 137 2.60 11.03 2.57
N ILE A 138 2.08 10.92 1.34
CA ILE A 138 1.88 9.63 0.65
C ILE A 138 3.23 8.93 0.42
N ARG A 139 4.24 9.66 -0.07
CA ARG A 139 5.59 9.10 -0.31
C ARG A 139 6.20 8.55 0.97
N LYS A 140 6.13 9.31 2.07
CA LYS A 140 6.61 8.87 3.40
C LYS A 140 5.91 7.59 3.87
N ARG A 141 4.59 7.51 3.71
CA ARG A 141 3.82 6.31 4.05
C ARG A 141 4.18 5.11 3.18
N CYS A 142 4.40 5.31 1.87
CA CYS A 142 4.86 4.26 0.97
C CYS A 142 6.23 3.72 1.42
N ILE A 143 7.18 4.60 1.74
CA ILE A 143 8.52 4.22 2.22
C ILE A 143 8.43 3.41 3.51
N LEU A 144 7.70 3.92 4.50
CA LEU A 144 7.55 3.26 5.79
C LEU A 144 6.88 1.89 5.65
N LYS A 145 5.77 1.80 4.90
CA LYS A 145 5.08 0.54 4.63
C LYS A 145 6.00 -0.46 3.94
N HIS A 146 6.77 -0.02 2.93
CA HIS A 146 7.70 -0.86 2.21
C HIS A 146 8.76 -1.49 3.13
N LEU A 147 9.39 -0.70 4.01
CA LEU A 147 10.36 -1.22 4.97
C LEU A 147 9.76 -2.29 5.91
N HIS A 148 8.57 -2.04 6.45
CA HIS A 148 7.89 -3.02 7.30
C HIS A 148 7.51 -4.29 6.54
N ASP A 149 7.11 -4.18 5.28
CA ASP A 149 6.79 -5.34 4.45
C ASP A 149 8.02 -6.21 4.21
N LEU A 150 9.17 -5.59 3.91
CA LEU A 150 10.43 -6.32 3.75
C LEU A 150 10.83 -7.07 5.03
N LYS A 151 10.67 -6.45 6.21
CA LYS A 151 10.95 -7.11 7.50
C LYS A 151 10.00 -8.28 7.76
N MET A 152 8.69 -8.07 7.54
CA MET A 152 7.66 -9.10 7.79
C MET A 152 7.75 -10.29 6.83
N ASP A 153 8.12 -10.05 5.59
CA ASP A 153 8.14 -11.08 4.54
C ASP A 153 9.55 -11.62 4.22
N LYS A 154 10.51 -11.48 5.15
CA LYS A 154 11.89 -11.99 5.01
C LYS A 154 11.93 -13.46 4.55
N GLY A 155 11.06 -14.31 5.09
CA GLY A 155 10.93 -15.71 4.69
C GLY A 155 10.53 -15.88 3.22
N PRO A 156 9.36 -15.37 2.80
CA PRO A 156 8.96 -15.31 1.39
C PRO A 156 10.04 -14.75 0.45
N ILE A 157 10.68 -13.62 0.80
CA ILE A 157 11.75 -13.01 -0.02
C ILE A 157 12.90 -14.00 -0.23
N ASN A 158 13.39 -14.64 0.83
CA ASN A 158 14.49 -15.60 0.73
C ASN A 158 14.09 -16.87 -0.03
N SER A 159 12.85 -17.32 0.12
CA SER A 159 12.37 -18.56 -0.48
C SER A 159 11.98 -18.42 -1.95
N SER A 160 11.64 -17.21 -2.40
CA SER A 160 11.02 -16.96 -3.71
C SER A 160 11.27 -15.51 -4.20
N PRO A 161 12.54 -15.10 -4.36
CA PRO A 161 12.92 -13.70 -4.58
C PRO A 161 12.29 -13.10 -5.84
N GLU A 162 12.32 -13.80 -6.98
CA GLU A 162 11.77 -13.29 -8.24
C GLU A 162 10.25 -13.11 -8.20
N MET A 163 9.53 -14.04 -7.56
CA MET A 163 8.08 -13.93 -7.40
C MET A 163 7.71 -12.78 -6.47
N TYR A 164 8.46 -12.61 -5.37
CA TYR A 164 8.24 -11.51 -4.44
C TYR A 164 8.55 -10.16 -5.08
N LYS A 165 9.64 -10.06 -5.86
CA LYS A 165 9.98 -8.84 -6.63
C LYS A 165 8.87 -8.47 -7.62
N THR A 166 8.28 -9.47 -8.29
CA THR A 166 7.14 -9.26 -9.19
C THR A 166 5.93 -8.73 -8.43
N TYR A 167 5.58 -9.37 -7.31
CA TYR A 167 4.50 -8.91 -6.43
C TYR A 167 4.72 -7.47 -5.94
N MET A 168 5.93 -7.15 -5.48
CA MET A 168 6.26 -5.83 -4.95
C MET A 168 6.18 -4.75 -6.05
N SER A 169 6.64 -5.06 -7.26
CA SER A 169 6.52 -4.15 -8.41
C SER A 169 5.05 -3.85 -8.73
N GLN A 170 4.20 -4.87 -8.78
CA GLN A 170 2.76 -4.71 -9.02
C GLN A 170 2.06 -3.93 -7.91
N LYS A 171 2.45 -4.14 -6.65
CA LYS A 171 1.91 -3.45 -5.49
C LYS A 171 2.09 -1.93 -5.59
N TRP A 172 3.30 -1.48 -5.94
CA TRP A 172 3.64 -0.06 -5.93
C TRP A 172 3.40 0.67 -7.24
N GLU A 173 3.24 -0.04 -8.36
CA GLU A 173 3.15 0.55 -9.71
C GLU A 173 2.19 1.75 -9.80
N LYS A 174 0.96 1.61 -9.31
CA LYS A 174 -0.05 2.68 -9.36
C LYS A 174 0.32 3.88 -8.49
N LEU A 175 0.84 3.63 -7.30
CA LEU A 175 1.29 4.66 -6.36
C LEU A 175 2.51 5.40 -6.91
N ILE A 176 3.49 4.69 -7.46
CA ILE A 176 4.67 5.28 -8.09
C ILE A 176 4.25 6.16 -9.26
N LYS A 177 3.37 5.70 -10.13
CA LYS A 177 2.87 6.49 -11.26
C LYS A 177 2.25 7.83 -10.82
N TYR A 178 1.53 7.83 -9.70
CA TYR A 178 0.93 9.04 -9.14
C TYR A 178 1.95 9.94 -8.41
N THR A 179 2.84 9.33 -7.64
CA THR A 179 3.71 10.05 -6.69
C THR A 179 5.07 10.43 -7.27
N LYS A 180 5.51 9.83 -8.37
CA LYS A 180 6.78 10.15 -9.02
C LYS A 180 6.68 11.52 -9.73
N PRO A 181 7.66 12.42 -9.55
CA PRO A 181 7.71 13.66 -10.32
C PRO A 181 7.83 13.38 -11.82
N GLN A 182 7.24 14.23 -12.65
CA GLN A 182 7.26 14.08 -14.11
C GLN A 182 8.67 13.94 -14.70
N TYR A 183 9.65 14.64 -14.11
CA TYR A 183 11.05 14.63 -14.54
C TYR A 183 11.94 13.66 -13.75
N GLY A 184 11.35 12.79 -12.92
CA GLY A 184 12.10 11.89 -12.05
C GLY A 184 12.90 12.63 -10.96
N GLY A 185 14.05 12.06 -10.56
CA GLY A 185 15.00 12.71 -9.65
C GLY A 185 14.55 12.80 -8.18
N LEU A 186 13.49 12.10 -7.78
CA LEU A 186 13.11 12.00 -6.37
C LEU A 186 13.97 10.95 -5.69
N TYR A 187 14.87 11.39 -4.82
CA TYR A 187 15.67 10.53 -3.97
C TYR A 187 15.03 10.36 -2.60
N VAL A 188 15.18 9.16 -2.06
CA VAL A 188 14.86 8.84 -0.68
C VAL A 188 16.17 8.73 0.07
N LYS A 189 16.25 9.43 1.21
CA LYS A 189 17.29 9.26 2.22
C LYS A 189 16.61 8.70 3.47
N ILE A 190 17.09 7.57 3.96
CA ILE A 190 16.67 6.97 5.22
C ILE A 190 17.93 6.76 6.03
N GLU A 191 18.00 7.37 7.21
CA GLU A 191 19.13 7.19 8.11
C GLU A 191 18.67 6.95 9.54
N ASN A 192 19.37 6.05 10.21
CA ASN A 192 19.31 5.85 11.65
C ASN A 192 20.71 5.39 12.13
N ASP A 193 20.85 5.10 13.42
CA ASP A 193 22.13 4.70 14.01
C ASP A 193 22.73 3.41 13.42
N SER A 194 21.93 2.60 12.72
CA SER A 194 22.32 1.30 12.14
C SER A 194 22.29 1.25 10.61
N MET A 195 21.67 2.22 9.94
CA MET A 195 21.34 2.13 8.51
C MET A 195 21.40 3.48 7.81
N GLY A 196 21.95 3.48 6.59
CA GLY A 196 21.88 4.61 5.66
C GLY A 196 21.49 4.12 4.26
N ILE A 197 20.34 4.54 3.77
CA ILE A 197 19.84 4.25 2.42
C ILE A 197 19.73 5.56 1.65
N ILE A 198 20.32 5.59 0.46
CA ILE A 198 20.12 6.65 -0.53
C ILE A 198 19.83 5.98 -1.87
N ASP A 199 18.61 6.15 -2.38
CA ASP A 199 18.21 5.58 -3.67
C ASP A 199 17.11 6.43 -4.33
N LEU A 200 16.86 6.20 -5.61
CA LEU A 200 15.69 6.74 -6.30
C LEU A 200 14.42 6.14 -5.69
N TYR A 201 13.39 6.95 -5.49
CA TYR A 201 12.14 6.55 -4.84
C TYR A 201 11.46 5.33 -5.46
N ASP A 202 11.42 5.25 -6.79
CA ASP A 202 10.84 4.13 -7.51
C ASP A 202 11.73 2.89 -7.47
N ASN A 203 13.04 3.06 -7.59
CA ASN A 203 14.00 1.96 -7.40
C ASN A 203 13.89 1.37 -5.99
N PHE A 204 13.79 2.24 -4.97
CA PHE A 204 13.62 1.85 -3.59
C PHE A 204 12.38 0.97 -3.41
N LEU A 205 11.21 1.43 -3.87
CA LEU A 205 9.96 0.68 -3.72
C LEU A 205 9.91 -0.64 -4.52
N HIS A 206 10.71 -0.77 -5.58
CA HIS A 206 10.86 -2.03 -6.32
C HIS A 206 11.92 -2.97 -5.73
N SER A 207 12.73 -2.49 -4.79
CA SER A 207 13.84 -3.24 -4.22
C SER A 207 13.37 -4.20 -3.13
N THR A 208 14.08 -5.32 -3.00
CA THR A 208 13.96 -6.24 -1.86
C THR A 208 15.26 -6.29 -1.05
N ASN A 209 16.23 -5.44 -1.40
CA ASN A 209 17.59 -5.52 -0.86
C ASN A 209 17.72 -4.84 0.51
N TYR A 210 16.71 -4.08 0.92
CA TYR A 210 16.72 -3.26 2.13
C TYR A 210 16.09 -3.98 3.34
N ILE A 211 16.23 -5.31 3.43
CA ILE A 211 15.77 -6.07 4.60
C ILE A 211 16.62 -5.67 5.80
N CYS A 212 16.00 -4.99 6.76
CA CYS A 212 16.63 -4.54 7.99
C CYS A 212 16.09 -5.35 9.18
N ASP A 213 17.00 -5.95 9.95
CA ASP A 213 16.65 -6.65 11.19
C ASP A 213 16.55 -5.67 12.39
N ASP A 214 17.08 -4.46 12.24
CA ASP A 214 17.13 -3.44 13.30
C ASP A 214 15.80 -2.67 13.48
N ASP A 215 15.78 -1.77 14.47
CA ASP A 215 14.63 -1.07 15.08
C ASP A 215 13.80 -0.19 14.12
N LEU A 216 13.17 -0.78 13.10
CA LEU A 216 12.16 -0.12 12.28
C LEU A 216 10.99 0.46 13.10
N ASP A 217 10.76 -0.07 14.32
CA ASP A 217 9.70 0.41 15.22
C ASP A 217 9.98 1.83 15.76
N ASN A 218 11.24 2.29 15.67
CA ASN A 218 11.64 3.65 16.01
C ASN A 218 11.44 4.65 14.85
N LEU A 219 11.20 4.17 13.61
CA LEU A 219 10.85 5.01 12.47
C LEU A 219 9.37 5.41 12.56
N LYS A 220 9.10 6.47 13.32
CA LYS A 220 7.75 7.08 13.39
C LYS A 220 7.59 8.13 12.29
N ASN A 221 6.36 8.28 11.79
CA ASN A 221 5.98 9.45 10.98
C ASN A 221 6.14 10.69 11.87
N GLY A 222 7.22 11.45 11.68
CA GLY A 222 7.49 12.65 12.46
C GLY A 222 6.31 13.63 12.40
N LYS A 223 5.71 13.92 13.56
CA LYS A 223 4.87 15.12 13.76
C LYS A 223 5.81 16.26 14.12
N GLY A 224 6.39 16.94 13.14
CA GLY A 224 7.23 18.11 13.44
C GLY A 224 8.11 18.56 12.30
N GLU A 225 8.18 19.87 12.14
CA GLU A 225 9.03 20.62 11.23
C GLU A 225 10.51 20.20 11.35
N ASN A 226 11.18 20.09 10.20
CA ASN A 226 12.63 19.98 10.07
C ASN A 226 13.32 18.85 10.86
N THR A 227 13.39 17.66 10.27
CA THR A 227 14.59 16.80 10.32
C THR A 227 14.44 15.67 9.30
N TYR A 228 15.43 15.57 8.40
CA TYR A 228 15.64 14.54 7.36
C TYR A 228 16.96 13.85 7.62
#